data_AF-A0A060XWA8-F1
#
_entry.id   AF-A0A060XWA8-F1
#
_cell.length_a   1.000
_cell.length_b   1.000
_cell.length_c   1.000
_cell.angle_alpha   90.00
_cell.angle_beta   90.00
_cell.angle_gamma   90.00
#
_symmetry.space_group_name_H-M   'P 1'
#
loop_
_entity.id
_entity.type
_entity.pdbx_description
1 polymer ?
#
loop_
_entity_poly.entity_id
_entity_poly.type
_entity_poly.pdbx_seq_one_letter_code
_entity_poly.pdbx_strand_id
1 'polypeptide(L)'
;MLTSPSRCYIVVLPEEKLETSPRDDRGSEESADQVSEATALEVVSCSQEKESLPPEKIPSSPVYSEREALLVGIISTFLHVHPFGASIEYIFSYLQQLDTKINTGQVGALLGRLPCTFRQELTGVGASLEKRWKFCGFEGIKTK
;
A
#
# COMPACT_ATOMS: atom_id res chain seq x y z
N MET A 1 26.64 -29.10 -11.68
CA MET A 1 25.89 -28.18 -10.81
C MET A 1 24.74 -27.62 -11.64
N LEU A 2 23.52 -28.14 -11.45
CA LEU A 2 22.32 -27.65 -12.13
C LEU A 2 21.48 -26.93 -11.06
N THR A 3 21.47 -25.60 -11.08
CA THR A 3 20.57 -24.80 -10.26
C THR A 3 19.21 -24.76 -10.95
N SER A 4 18.27 -25.54 -10.44
CA SER A 4 16.89 -25.56 -10.93
C SER A 4 16.19 -24.26 -10.52
N PRO A 5 15.50 -23.53 -11.42
CA PRO A 5 14.69 -22.39 -11.03
C PRO A 5 13.37 -22.90 -10.44
N SER A 6 13.10 -22.51 -9.19
CA SER A 6 11.80 -22.70 -8.55
C SER A 6 10.73 -21.96 -9.36
N ARG A 7 9.97 -22.69 -10.18
CA ARG A 7 8.72 -22.18 -10.76
C ARG A 7 7.66 -22.14 -9.65
N CYS A 8 7.35 -20.96 -9.16
CA CYS A 8 6.12 -20.73 -8.42
C CYS A 8 4.96 -20.80 -9.42
N TYR A 9 4.25 -21.92 -9.42
CA TYR A 9 2.99 -22.03 -10.15
C TYR A 9 1.90 -21.42 -9.28
N ILE A 10 1.32 -20.30 -9.75
CA ILE A 10 0.11 -19.74 -9.16
C ILE A 10 -1.02 -20.70 -9.54
N VAL A 11 -1.59 -21.40 -8.56
CA VAL A 11 -2.79 -22.21 -8.75
C VAL A 11 -3.95 -21.23 -8.92
N VAL A 12 -4.42 -21.06 -10.15
CA VAL A 12 -5.65 -20.32 -10.44
C VAL A 12 -6.82 -21.21 -10.05
N LEU A 13 -7.41 -20.95 -8.88
CA LEU A 13 -8.66 -21.59 -8.47
C LEU A 13 -9.83 -20.99 -9.27
N PRO A 14 -10.76 -21.80 -9.80
CA PRO A 14 -11.94 -21.30 -10.50
C PRO A 14 -12.93 -20.66 -9.51
N GLU A 15 -13.47 -19.49 -9.86
CA GLU A 15 -14.52 -18.82 -9.09
C GLU A 15 -15.84 -19.60 -9.12
N GLU A 16 -16.39 -19.89 -7.95
CA GLU A 16 -17.75 -20.39 -7.78
C GLU A 16 -18.72 -19.22 -7.62
N LYS A 17 -19.75 -19.18 -8.47
CA LYS A 17 -20.77 -18.12 -8.57
C LYS A 17 -21.74 -18.21 -7.38
N LEU A 18 -21.71 -17.23 -6.48
CA LEU A 18 -22.71 -17.10 -5.40
C LEU A 18 -23.75 -16.02 -5.73
N GLU A 19 -24.98 -16.45 -6.02
CA GLU A 19 -26.18 -15.60 -6.03
C GLU A 19 -27.09 -15.99 -4.86
N THR A 20 -27.45 -15.05 -3.97
CA THR A 20 -28.73 -15.08 -3.24
C THR A 20 -29.17 -13.66 -2.79
N SER A 21 -30.46 -13.39 -2.99
CA SER A 21 -31.27 -12.18 -2.78
C SER A 21 -31.70 -11.96 -1.29
N PRO A 22 -32.25 -10.79 -0.86
CA PRO A 22 -32.18 -10.27 0.52
C PRO A 22 -33.44 -10.49 1.38
N ARG A 23 -33.31 -10.34 2.72
CA ARG A 23 -34.38 -10.08 3.70
C ARG A 23 -33.87 -9.31 4.94
N ASP A 24 -34.82 -8.78 5.69
CA ASP A 24 -34.90 -7.47 6.36
C ASP A 24 -34.84 -7.52 7.91
N ASP A 25 -34.74 -6.32 8.51
CA ASP A 25 -35.24 -5.85 9.82
C ASP A 25 -34.53 -6.21 11.15
N ARG A 26 -34.05 -5.16 11.85
CA ARG A 26 -34.38 -4.76 13.25
C ARG A 26 -33.17 -4.30 14.09
N GLY A 27 -33.18 -3.02 14.48
CA GLY A 27 -32.11 -2.34 15.23
C GLY A 27 -32.24 -2.36 16.75
N SER A 28 -31.30 -1.67 17.43
CA SER A 28 -31.50 -0.84 18.63
C SER A 28 -30.16 -0.19 19.05
N GLU A 29 -30.25 0.86 19.85
CA GLU A 29 -29.26 1.93 20.07
C GLU A 29 -28.46 1.75 21.39
N GLU A 30 -27.42 2.57 21.54
CA GLU A 30 -27.01 3.30 22.77
C GLU A 30 -25.69 2.95 23.53
N SER A 31 -24.87 4.03 23.66
CA SER A 31 -24.04 4.52 24.80
C SER A 31 -22.55 4.22 24.99
N ALA A 32 -21.95 5.28 25.55
CA ALA A 32 -20.55 5.65 25.76
C ALA A 32 -19.88 4.91 26.94
N ASP A 33 -18.54 4.89 26.97
CA ASP A 33 -17.78 5.75 27.91
C ASP A 33 -16.26 5.67 27.71
N GLN A 34 -15.60 6.76 28.08
CA GLN A 34 -14.17 7.04 28.01
C GLN A 34 -13.49 6.60 29.32
N VAL A 35 -12.29 5.99 29.28
CA VAL A 35 -11.28 6.14 30.34
C VAL A 35 -9.87 6.07 29.73
N SER A 36 -9.08 7.08 30.07
CA SER A 36 -7.65 7.27 29.81
C SER A 36 -6.88 6.90 31.07
N GLU A 37 -5.76 6.18 30.99
CA GLU A 37 -4.64 6.40 31.93
C GLU A 37 -3.29 5.93 31.37
N ALA A 38 -2.29 6.76 31.64
CA ALA A 38 -0.89 6.62 31.27
C ALA A 38 -0.12 5.64 32.15
N THR A 39 0.97 5.09 31.62
CA THR A 39 2.15 4.75 32.44
C THR A 39 3.40 4.75 31.56
N ALA A 40 4.28 5.69 31.88
CA ALA A 40 5.69 5.73 31.46
C ALA A 40 6.48 4.68 32.29
N LEU A 41 7.67 4.16 31.98
CA LEU A 41 8.91 4.64 31.35
C LEU A 41 9.75 3.39 30.98
N GLU A 42 10.67 3.53 30.01
CA GLU A 42 12.09 3.06 30.05
C GLU A 42 12.67 3.26 28.65
N VAL A 43 13.22 4.44 28.32
CA VAL A 43 14.64 4.84 28.45
C VAL A 43 15.62 3.81 27.85
N VAL A 44 15.99 4.00 26.59
CA VAL A 44 17.35 3.67 26.11
C VAL A 44 17.94 4.93 25.48
N SER A 45 18.87 5.50 26.24
CA SER A 45 19.79 6.54 25.82
C SER A 45 20.95 5.89 25.08
N CYS A 46 21.32 6.44 23.93
CA CYS A 46 22.68 6.32 23.39
C CYS A 46 23.09 7.72 22.92
N SER A 47 23.82 8.44 23.77
CA SER A 47 24.58 9.62 23.39
C SER A 47 25.97 9.20 22.90
N GLN A 48 26.44 9.79 21.81
CA GLN A 48 27.76 10.43 21.61
C GLN A 48 27.88 10.82 20.12
N GLU A 49 27.63 12.08 19.79
CA GLU A 49 28.60 13.20 19.65
C GLU A 49 29.51 13.07 18.41
N LYS A 50 29.30 13.93 17.41
CA LYS A 50 30.32 14.84 16.82
C LYS A 50 29.91 15.38 15.42
N GLU A 51 29.64 16.69 15.42
CA GLU A 51 30.08 17.72 14.47
C GLU A 51 29.51 17.82 13.03
N SER A 52 28.65 18.85 12.91
CA SER A 52 28.42 19.79 11.80
C SER A 52 27.82 19.27 10.49
N LEU A 53 26.58 19.72 10.22
CA LEU A 53 26.06 20.37 8.99
C LEU A 53 24.52 20.60 9.15
N PRO A 54 23.86 21.46 8.34
CA PRO A 54 22.62 22.17 8.71
C PRO A 54 21.42 21.24 9.00
N PRO A 55 20.37 21.73 9.70
CA PRO A 55 19.15 20.96 9.93
C PRO A 55 18.41 20.75 8.60
N GLU A 56 18.79 19.71 7.86
CA GLU A 56 17.86 19.08 6.92
C GLU A 56 16.69 18.60 7.76
N LYS A 57 15.53 19.23 7.56
CA LYS A 57 14.25 18.73 8.08
C LYS A 57 14.19 17.25 7.78
N ILE A 58 14.34 16.43 8.81
CA ILE A 58 14.08 14.99 8.74
C ILE A 58 12.68 14.89 8.13
N PRO A 59 12.54 14.33 6.91
CA PRO A 59 11.23 14.25 6.31
C PRO A 59 10.37 13.42 7.25
N SER A 60 9.29 14.02 7.74
CA SER A 60 8.21 13.31 8.38
C SER A 60 7.92 12.05 7.58
N SER A 61 7.81 10.89 8.26
CA SER A 61 7.68 9.60 7.60
C SER A 61 6.66 9.70 6.46
N PRO A 62 6.98 9.22 5.25
CA PRO A 62 6.10 9.39 4.09
C PRO A 62 4.80 8.58 4.21
N VAL A 63 4.59 7.88 5.33
CA VAL A 63 3.39 7.16 5.77
C VAL A 63 3.01 7.67 7.16
N TYR A 64 1.74 8.04 7.35
CA TYR A 64 1.23 8.73 8.55
C TYR A 64 0.27 7.88 9.40
N SER A 65 -0.12 6.70 8.93
CA SER A 65 -1.01 5.80 9.67
C SER A 65 -0.74 4.33 9.37
N GLU A 66 -1.14 3.46 10.28
CA GLU A 66 -1.13 2.00 10.08
C GLU A 66 -1.94 1.60 8.84
N ARG A 67 -3.09 2.25 8.62
CA ARG A 67 -3.92 2.03 7.44
C ARG A 67 -3.15 2.33 6.15
N GLU A 68 -2.40 3.43 6.09
CA GLU A 68 -1.56 3.73 4.93
C GLU A 68 -0.47 2.68 4.74
N ALA A 69 0.15 2.19 5.82
CA ALA A 69 1.16 1.14 5.74
C ALA A 69 0.58 -0.17 5.16
N LEU A 70 -0.63 -0.55 5.59
CA LEU A 70 -1.36 -1.71 5.03
C LEU A 70 -1.64 -1.52 3.54
N LEU A 71 -2.14 -0.34 3.14
CA LEU A 71 -2.40 -0.03 1.73
C LEU A 71 -1.13 -0.09 0.89
N VAL A 72 -0.02 0.45 1.38
CA VAL A 72 1.28 0.36 0.69
C VAL A 72 1.68 -1.10 0.49
N GLY A 73 1.53 -1.96 1.50
CA GLY A 73 1.81 -3.39 1.38
C GLY A 73 0.95 -4.07 0.31
N ILE A 74 -0.36 -3.88 0.39
CA ILE A 74 -1.33 -4.47 -0.55
C ILE A 74 -1.05 -3.98 -1.98
N ILE A 75 -0.90 -2.67 -2.19
CA ILE A 75 -0.65 -2.10 -3.53
C ILE A 75 0.72 -2.55 -4.07
N SER A 76 1.73 -2.69 -3.21
CA SER A 76 3.04 -3.25 -3.61
C SER A 76 2.88 -4.66 -4.17
N THR A 77 2.18 -5.55 -3.45
CA THR A 77 1.95 -6.93 -3.92
C THR A 77 1.11 -6.97 -5.20
N PHE A 78 0.07 -6.15 -5.31
CA PHE A 78 -0.75 -6.03 -6.50
C PHE A 78 0.09 -5.61 -7.71
N LEU A 79 0.80 -4.48 -7.61
CA LEU A 79 1.61 -3.97 -8.72
C LEU A 79 2.80 -4.86 -9.05
N HIS A 80 3.32 -5.62 -8.08
CA HIS A 80 4.41 -6.56 -8.32
C HIS A 80 4.05 -7.65 -9.34
N VAL A 81 2.78 -8.09 -9.36
CA VAL A 81 2.30 -9.07 -10.36
C VAL A 81 1.84 -8.44 -11.68
N HIS A 82 1.89 -7.10 -11.80
CA HIS A 82 1.50 -6.37 -13.00
C HIS A 82 2.73 -5.79 -13.73
N PRO A 83 3.35 -6.52 -14.69
CA PRO A 83 4.58 -6.07 -15.35
C PRO A 83 4.41 -4.75 -16.14
N PHE A 84 3.20 -4.44 -16.58
CA PHE A 84 2.87 -3.19 -17.29
C PHE A 84 2.25 -2.12 -16.37
N GLY A 85 2.22 -2.37 -15.06
CA GLY A 85 1.53 -1.52 -14.10
C GLY A 85 0.01 -1.49 -14.27
N ALA A 86 -0.63 -0.60 -13.52
CA ALA A 86 -2.08 -0.44 -13.47
C ALA A 86 -2.49 1.03 -13.41
N SER A 87 -3.66 1.37 -13.97
CA SER A 87 -4.25 2.69 -13.78
C SER A 87 -4.69 2.88 -12.33
N ILE A 88 -4.86 4.14 -11.91
CA ILE A 88 -5.30 4.44 -10.54
C ILE A 88 -6.71 3.88 -10.29
N GLU A 89 -7.56 3.92 -11.30
CA GLU A 89 -8.92 3.37 -11.25
C GLU A 89 -8.88 1.86 -11.04
N TYR A 90 -7.98 1.15 -11.73
CA TYR A 90 -7.90 -0.29 -11.57
C TYR A 90 -7.37 -0.71 -10.19
N ILE A 91 -6.33 -0.02 -9.70
CA ILE A 91 -5.83 -0.21 -8.32
C ILE A 91 -6.96 0.06 -7.32
N PHE A 92 -7.68 1.16 -7.51
CA PHE A 92 -8.80 1.52 -6.65
C PHE A 92 -9.91 0.46 -6.64
N SER A 93 -10.32 -0.05 -7.81
CA SER A 93 -11.33 -1.12 -7.91
C SER A 93 -10.89 -2.42 -7.25
N TYR A 94 -9.59 -2.74 -7.23
CA TYR A 94 -9.08 -3.86 -6.46
C TYR A 94 -9.19 -3.61 -4.95
N LEU A 95 -8.77 -2.44 -4.50
CA LEU A 95 -8.81 -2.06 -3.08
C LEU A 95 -10.23 -1.96 -2.51
N GLN A 96 -11.19 -1.53 -3.33
CA GLN A 96 -12.60 -1.37 -2.93
C GLN A 96 -13.26 -2.71 -2.56
N GLN A 97 -12.76 -3.83 -3.09
CA GLN A 97 -13.22 -5.18 -2.71
C GLN A 97 -12.75 -5.58 -1.31
N LEU A 98 -11.71 -4.94 -0.79
CA LEU A 98 -11.15 -5.20 0.54
C LEU A 98 -11.67 -4.20 1.60
N ASP A 99 -11.78 -2.92 1.23
CA ASP A 99 -12.28 -1.86 2.10
C ASP A 99 -13.05 -0.81 1.27
N THR A 100 -14.36 -0.72 1.51
CA THR A 100 -15.26 0.20 0.81
C THR A 100 -15.08 1.66 1.20
N LYS A 101 -14.31 1.95 2.26
CA LYS A 101 -14.04 3.32 2.73
C LYS A 101 -12.86 4.00 2.03
N ILE A 102 -12.23 3.33 1.06
CA ILE A 102 -11.11 3.90 0.31
C ILE A 102 -11.63 4.93 -0.70
N ASN A 103 -10.87 5.99 -0.92
CA ASN A 103 -11.13 7.00 -1.95
C ASN A 103 -9.97 7.02 -2.96
N THR A 104 -10.30 7.08 -4.25
CA THR A 104 -9.34 7.17 -5.37
C THR A 104 -8.29 8.28 -5.18
N GLY A 105 -8.70 9.45 -4.68
CA GLY A 105 -7.79 10.57 -4.44
C GLY A 105 -6.76 10.30 -3.35
N GLN A 106 -7.14 9.56 -2.29
CA GLN A 106 -6.21 9.16 -1.23
C GLN A 106 -5.18 8.16 -1.76
N VAL A 107 -5.60 7.20 -2.59
CA VAL A 107 -4.68 6.22 -3.19
C VAL A 107 -3.66 6.94 -4.07
N GLY A 108 -4.10 7.85 -4.95
CA GLY A 108 -3.20 8.62 -5.81
C GLY A 108 -2.19 9.47 -5.03
N ALA A 109 -2.64 10.15 -3.97
CA ALA A 109 -1.78 10.94 -3.11
C ALA A 109 -0.76 10.08 -2.33
N LEU A 110 -1.17 8.91 -1.85
CA LEU A 110 -0.30 7.96 -1.16
C LEU A 110 0.82 7.44 -2.08
N LEU A 111 0.48 7.05 -3.31
CA LEU A 111 1.46 6.59 -4.30
C LEU A 111 2.44 7.71 -4.69
N GLY A 112 1.92 8.92 -4.89
CA GLY A 112 2.76 10.09 -5.22
C GLY A 112 3.74 10.50 -4.11
N ARG A 113 3.45 10.17 -2.84
CA ARG A 113 4.34 10.41 -1.69
C ARG A 113 5.51 9.43 -1.60
N LEU A 114 5.46 8.32 -2.35
CA LEU A 114 6.41 7.21 -2.25
C LEU A 114 7.11 6.94 -3.59
N PRO A 115 7.84 7.92 -4.17
CA PRO A 115 8.41 7.83 -5.51
C PRO A 115 9.50 6.76 -5.68
N CYS A 116 10.13 6.33 -4.58
CA CYS A 116 11.09 5.22 -4.60
C CYS A 116 10.42 3.84 -4.63
N THR A 117 9.14 3.76 -4.25
CA THR A 117 8.37 2.51 -4.20
C THR A 117 7.43 2.38 -5.39
N PHE A 118 6.79 3.49 -5.77
CA PHE A 118 5.80 3.55 -6.85
C PHE A 118 6.15 4.64 -7.85
N ARG A 119 6.15 4.29 -9.13
CA ARG A 119 6.45 5.21 -10.23
C ARG A 119 5.24 5.34 -11.13
N GLN A 120 4.83 6.57 -11.42
CA GLN A 120 3.83 6.83 -12.45
C GLN A 120 4.53 6.94 -13.80
N GLU A 121 4.09 6.14 -14.76
CA GLU A 121 4.58 6.12 -16.12
C GLU A 121 3.44 6.42 -17.09
N LEU A 122 3.79 7.08 -18.20
CA LEU A 122 2.89 7.25 -19.34
C LEU A 122 3.22 6.15 -20.35
N THR A 123 2.24 5.30 -20.64
CA THR A 123 2.36 4.18 -21.57
C THR A 123 1.44 4.38 -22.76
N GLY A 124 1.87 3.99 -23.96
CA GLY A 124 1.10 4.12 -25.20
C GLY A 124 1.41 5.39 -26.00
N VAL A 125 0.69 5.60 -27.11
CA VAL A 125 0.90 6.72 -28.04
C VAL A 125 -0.46 7.26 -28.51
N GLY A 126 -0.58 8.59 -28.66
CA GLY A 126 -1.78 9.23 -29.20
C GLY A 126 -3.02 8.97 -28.35
N ALA A 127 -4.06 8.38 -28.95
CA ALA A 127 -5.34 8.09 -28.29
C ALA A 127 -5.25 6.98 -27.22
N SER A 128 -4.16 6.20 -27.20
CA SER A 128 -3.94 5.11 -26.22
C SER A 128 -2.95 5.50 -25.11
N LEU A 129 -2.70 6.80 -24.89
CA LEU A 129 -1.83 7.26 -23.84
C LEU A 129 -2.50 7.09 -22.47
N GLU A 130 -1.88 6.30 -21.60
CA GLU A 130 -2.42 5.95 -20.28
C GLU A 130 -1.43 6.26 -19.16
N LYS A 131 -1.95 6.70 -18.01
CA LYS A 131 -1.18 6.84 -16.77
C LYS A 131 -1.24 5.52 -16.00
N ARG A 132 -0.10 4.87 -15.83
CA ARG A 132 0.00 3.61 -15.10
C ARG A 132 1.02 3.72 -13.97
N TRP A 133 0.70 3.15 -12.82
CA TRP A 133 1.61 3.02 -11.69
C TRP A 133 2.34 1.68 -11.76
N LYS A 134 3.65 1.70 -11.51
CA LYS A 134 4.50 0.53 -11.38
C LYS A 134 5.15 0.47 -10.02
N PHE A 135 5.44 -0.74 -9.57
CA PHE A 135 6.21 -0.99 -8.36
C PHE A 135 7.70 -1.09 -8.70
N CYS A 136 8.52 -0.26 -8.05
CA CYS A 136 9.97 -0.18 -8.23
C CYS A 136 10.77 -0.33 -6.93
N GLY A 137 10.12 -0.72 -5.82
CA GLY A 137 10.74 -0.76 -4.49
C GLY A 137 11.95 -1.69 -4.36
N PHE A 138 12.15 -2.61 -5.32
CA PHE A 138 13.28 -3.55 -5.32
C PHE A 138 14.37 -3.25 -6.35
N GLU A 139 14.24 -2.22 -7.20
CA GLU A 139 15.23 -1.99 -8.26
C GLU A 139 16.63 -1.57 -7.72
N GLY A 140 16.72 -1.15 -6.46
CA GLY A 140 17.98 -0.81 -5.78
C GLY A 140 18.63 -1.94 -4.97
N ILE A 141 17.93 -3.06 -4.73
CA ILE A 141 18.47 -4.15 -3.91
C ILE A 141 19.26 -5.13 -4.78
N LYS A 142 20.53 -4.82 -5.02
CA LYS A 142 21.45 -5.75 -5.68
C LYS A 142 21.63 -6.99 -4.79
N THR A 143 21.17 -8.15 -5.26
CA THR A 143 21.52 -9.44 -4.68
C THR A 143 23.03 -9.64 -4.87
N LYS A 144 23.79 -9.61 -3.76
CA LYS A 144 25.19 -10.01 -3.74
C LYS A 144 25.30 -11.53 -3.67
#